data_AF-A0A0Q5Q9Y9-F1
#
_entry.id   AF-A0A0Q5Q9Y9-F1
#
_cell.length_a   1.000
_cell.length_b   1.000
_cell.length_c   1.000
_cell.angle_alpha   90.00
_cell.angle_beta   90.00
_cell.angle_gamma   90.00
#
_symmetry.space_group_name_H-M   'P 1'
#
loop_
_entity.id
_entity.type
_entity.pdbx_description
1 polymer ?
#
loop_
_entity_poly.entity_id
_entity_poly.type
_entity_poly.pdbx_seq_one_letter_code
_entity_poly.pdbx_strand_id
1 'polypeptide(L)'
;MNARRHLVAGVAVVVALVFVALAVWLALTSVTTADYPPLTIDDRTVGGPYSLTTYSGNRIGGATACVLAAVIATYVAVTRVLPRRRGDTGAGALSPPSPR
;
A
#
# COMPACT_ATOMS: atom_id res chain seq x y z
N MET A 1 -6.30 15.59 -26.76
CA MET A 1 -6.32 14.30 -26.01
C MET A 1 -5.25 14.17 -24.91
N ASN A 2 -4.15 14.95 -24.93
CA ASN A 2 -3.05 14.81 -23.95
C ASN A 2 -3.40 15.34 -22.55
N ALA A 3 -4.11 16.48 -22.44
CA ALA A 3 -4.47 17.08 -21.15
C ALA A 3 -5.26 16.13 -20.23
N ARG A 4 -6.22 15.36 -20.77
CA ARG A 4 -7.02 14.40 -20.01
C ARG A 4 -6.19 13.24 -19.44
N ARG A 5 -5.12 12.83 -20.13
CA ARG A 5 -4.22 11.76 -19.66
C ARG A 5 -3.35 12.24 -18.50
N HIS A 6 -2.81 13.45 -18.60
CA HIS A 6 -2.02 14.06 -17.52
C HIS A 6 -2.87 14.34 -16.28
N LEU A 7 -4.13 14.75 -16.45
CA LEU A 7 -5.06 14.99 -15.33
C LEU A 7 -5.37 13.68 -14.59
N VAL A 8 -5.67 12.59 -15.31
CA VAL A 8 -5.90 11.27 -14.71
C VAL A 8 -4.66 10.75 -13.98
N ALA A 9 -3.48 10.94 -14.57
CA ALA A 9 -2.23 10.55 -13.92
C ALA A 9 -1.96 11.37 -12.65
N GLY A 10 -2.19 12.68 -12.69
CA GLY A 10 -2.07 13.55 -11.52
C GLY A 10 -3.00 13.13 -10.39
N VAL A 11 -4.28 12.86 -10.70
CA VAL A 11 -5.25 12.36 -9.71
C VAL A 11 -4.80 11.01 -9.14
N ALA A 12 -4.33 10.09 -9.97
CA ALA A 12 -3.85 8.79 -9.52
C ALA A 12 -2.63 8.90 -8.58
N VAL A 13 -1.71 9.84 -8.84
CA VAL A 13 -0.58 10.11 -7.94
C VAL A 13 -1.06 10.69 -6.61
N VAL A 14 -1.97 11.65 -6.63
CA VAL A 14 -2.53 12.23 -5.38
C VAL A 14 -3.22 11.15 -4.55
N VAL A 15 -4.02 10.29 -5.18
CA VAL A 15 -4.67 9.15 -4.51
C VAL A 15 -3.63 8.20 -3.90
N ALA A 16 -2.56 7.88 -4.63
CA ALA A 16 -1.49 7.04 -4.10
C ALA A 16 -0.84 7.65 -2.85
N LEU A 17 -0.54 8.96 -2.87
CA LEU A 17 0.04 9.67 -1.72
C LEU A 17 -0.87 9.66 -0.50
N VAL A 18 -2.17 9.86 -0.70
CA VAL A 18 -3.17 9.79 0.39
C VAL A 18 -3.19 8.41 1.02
N PHE A 19 -3.18 7.35 0.21
CA PHE A 19 -3.16 5.98 0.72
C PHE A 19 -1.84 5.64 1.45
N VAL A 20 -0.69 6.14 0.98
CA VAL A 20 0.57 5.98 1.71
C VAL A 20 0.51 6.68 3.07
N ALA A 21 0.03 7.92 3.12
CA ALA A 21 -0.10 8.66 4.37
C ALA A 21 -1.04 7.95 5.36
N LEU A 22 -2.18 7.44 4.88
CA LEU A 22 -3.10 6.63 5.69
C LEU A 22 -2.47 5.33 6.19
N ALA A 23 -1.69 4.65 5.35
CA ALA A 23 -0.99 3.43 5.75
C ALA A 23 0.01 3.69 6.89
N VAL A 24 0.79 4.77 6.77
CA VAL A 24 1.74 5.18 7.81
C VAL A 24 1.01 5.53 9.10
N TRP A 25 -0.07 6.31 9.02
CA TRP A 25 -0.87 6.67 10.20
C TRP A 25 -1.47 5.44 10.90
N LEU A 26 -2.02 4.50 10.14
CA LEU A 26 -2.56 3.24 10.69
C LEU A 26 -1.46 2.37 11.30
N ALA A 27 -0.27 2.31 10.70
CA ALA A 27 0.86 1.58 11.24
C ALA A 27 1.34 2.19 12.57
N LEU A 28 1.49 3.51 12.63
CA LEU A 28 1.92 4.21 13.85
C LEU A 28 0.91 4.05 14.99
N THR A 29 -0.38 4.05 14.66
CA THR A 29 -1.44 3.84 15.65
C THR A 29 -1.70 2.35 15.94
N SER A 30 -1.04 1.42 15.25
CA SER A 30 -1.32 -0.01 15.44
C SER A 30 -0.80 -0.57 16.75
N VAL A 31 0.15 0.12 17.40
CA VAL A 31 0.79 -0.32 18.64
C VAL A 31 0.31 0.54 19.80
N THR A 32 -0.12 -0.11 20.88
CA THR A 32 -0.47 0.55 22.13
C THR A 32 0.21 -0.16 23.30
N THR A 33 0.88 0.60 24.14
CA THR A 33 1.52 0.10 25.37
C THR A 33 0.77 0.68 26.57
N ALA A 34 0.40 -0.20 27.51
CA ALA A 34 -0.22 0.19 28.76
C ALA A 34 0.64 -0.30 29.93
N ASP A 35 0.88 0.59 30.89
CA ASP A 35 1.61 0.28 32.11
C ASP A 35 0.63 -0.07 33.23
N TYR A 36 0.87 -1.19 33.88
CA TYR A 36 0.03 -1.70 34.96
C TYR A 36 0.77 -1.62 36.30
N PRO A 37 0.07 -1.22 37.38
CA PRO A 37 0.64 -1.23 38.71
C PRO A 37 0.93 -2.67 39.17
N PRO A 38 1.69 -2.83 40.27
CA PRO A 38 1.92 -4.13 40.87
C PRO A 38 0.60 -4.85 41.18
N LEU A 39 0.55 -6.15 40.93
CA LEU A 39 -0.58 -7.00 41.28
C LEU A 39 -0.54 -7.28 42.79
N THR A 40 -1.62 -6.94 43.50
CA THR A 40 -1.79 -7.21 44.94
C THR A 40 -3.04 -8.05 45.18
N ILE A 41 -2.90 -9.11 46.00
CA ILE A 41 -4.01 -9.91 46.53
C ILE A 41 -3.89 -9.86 48.05
N ASP A 42 -4.95 -9.43 48.74
CA ASP A 42 -5.01 -9.31 50.20
C ASP A 42 -3.77 -8.60 50.81
N ASP A 43 -3.46 -7.40 50.29
CA ASP A 43 -2.31 -6.56 50.69
C ASP A 43 -0.91 -7.16 50.50
N ARG A 44 -0.80 -8.31 49.80
CA ARG A 44 0.49 -8.88 49.39
C ARG A 44 0.73 -8.66 47.91
N THR A 45 1.88 -8.10 47.57
CA THR A 45 2.34 -7.99 46.18
C THR A 45 2.67 -9.38 45.64
N VAL A 46 1.89 -9.83 44.65
CA VAL A 46 2.06 -11.12 43.96
C VAL A 46 2.77 -10.96 42.61
N GLY A 47 2.82 -9.74 42.07
CA GLY A 47 3.56 -9.41 40.85
C GLY A 47 4.00 -7.95 40.84
N GLY A 48 5.22 -7.69 40.38
CA GLY A 48 5.74 -6.34 40.20
C GLY A 48 5.00 -5.56 39.09
N PRO A 49 5.32 -4.27 38.91
CA PRO A 49 4.77 -3.48 37.81
C PRO A 49 5.18 -4.11 36.47
N TYR A 50 4.27 -4.09 35.50
CA TYR A 50 4.51 -4.66 34.17
C TYR A 50 3.86 -3.81 33.08
N SER A 51 4.41 -3.87 31.88
CA SER A 51 3.88 -3.19 30.70
C SER A 51 3.35 -4.22 29.70
N LEU A 52 2.19 -3.94 29.11
CA LEU A 52 1.58 -4.79 28.10
C LEU A 52 1.51 -4.03 26.77
N THR A 53 2.19 -4.57 25.75
CA THR A 53 2.15 -4.04 24.38
C THR A 53 1.18 -4.86 23.55
N THR A 54 0.19 -4.19 22.97
CA THR A 54 -0.83 -4.80 22.10
C THR A 54 -0.74 -4.25 20.69
N TYR A 55 -1.01 -5.13 19.74
CA TYR A 55 -1.03 -4.82 18.31
C TYR A 55 -2.46 -4.93 17.79
N SER A 56 -2.97 -3.85 17.20
CA SER A 56 -4.29 -3.83 16.60
C SER A 56 -4.27 -4.46 15.21
N GLY A 57 -4.72 -5.73 15.12
CA GLY A 57 -4.82 -6.44 13.84
C GLY A 57 -5.63 -5.69 12.78
N ASN A 58 -6.71 -5.02 13.18
CA ASN A 58 -7.53 -4.20 12.27
C ASN A 58 -6.75 -3.03 11.68
N ARG A 59 -5.92 -2.33 12.48
CA ARG A 59 -5.10 -1.21 12.00
C ARG A 59 -4.00 -1.70 11.06
N ILE A 60 -3.36 -2.83 11.38
CA ILE A 60 -2.35 -3.46 10.52
C ILE A 60 -2.95 -3.92 9.18
N GLY A 61 -4.12 -4.56 9.22
CA GLY A 61 -4.86 -4.96 8.01
C GLY A 61 -5.25 -3.75 7.15
N GLY A 62 -5.75 -2.68 7.78
CA GLY A 62 -6.06 -1.43 7.09
C GLY A 62 -4.84 -0.78 6.44
N ALA A 63 -3.70 -0.75 7.15
CA ALA A 63 -2.44 -0.23 6.60
C ALA A 63 -2.01 -1.01 5.36
N THR A 64 -2.11 -2.35 5.40
CA THR A 64 -1.80 -3.24 4.28
C THR A 64 -2.69 -2.97 3.07
N ALA A 65 -4.00 -2.83 3.29
CA ALA A 65 -4.96 -2.50 2.23
C ALA A 65 -4.66 -1.13 1.58
N CYS A 66 -4.28 -0.13 2.38
CA CYS A 66 -3.89 1.18 1.88
C CYS A 66 -2.62 1.11 1.02
N VAL A 67 -1.60 0.35 1.45
CA VAL A 67 -0.38 0.14 0.62
C VAL A 67 -0.73 -0.50 -0.73
N LEU A 68 -1.59 -1.53 -0.75
CA LEU A 68 -2.03 -2.15 -2.00
C LEU A 68 -2.76 -1.16 -2.91
N ALA A 69 -3.65 -0.34 -2.36
CA ALA A 69 -4.35 0.70 -3.10
C ALA A 69 -3.38 1.74 -3.70
N ALA A 70 -2.34 2.14 -2.95
CA ALA A 70 -1.30 3.05 -3.43
C ALA A 70 -0.50 2.46 -4.60
N VAL A 71 -0.16 1.16 -4.53
CA VAL A 71 0.53 0.45 -5.62
C VAL A 71 -0.34 0.42 -6.88
N ILE A 72 -1.63 0.10 -6.75
CA ILE A 72 -2.57 0.09 -7.87
C ILE A 72 -2.71 1.48 -8.49
N ALA A 73 -2.89 2.51 -7.67
CA ALA A 73 -3.01 3.90 -8.13
C ALA A 73 -1.73 4.36 -8.85
N THR A 74 -0.56 4.00 -8.32
CA THR A 74 0.74 4.29 -8.95
C THR A 74 0.87 3.58 -10.30
N TYR A 75 0.50 2.31 -10.38
CA TYR A 75 0.51 1.56 -11.63
C TYR A 75 -0.40 2.20 -12.70
N VAL A 76 -1.60 2.64 -12.30
CA VAL A 76 -2.52 3.36 -13.19
C VAL A 76 -1.90 4.68 -13.66
N ALA A 77 -1.23 5.42 -12.78
CA ALA A 77 -0.54 6.66 -13.16
C ALA A 77 0.55 6.38 -14.22
N VAL A 78 1.41 5.38 -13.98
CA VAL A 78 2.53 5.02 -14.87
C VAL A 78 2.02 4.60 -16.25
N THR A 79 1.01 3.72 -16.32
CA THR A 79 0.47 3.20 -17.60
C THR A 79 -0.22 4.28 -18.44
N ARG A 80 -0.65 5.38 -17.84
CA ARG A 80 -1.31 6.50 -18.54
C ARG A 80 -0.34 7.56 -19.05
N VAL A 81 0.86 7.63 -18.46
CA VAL A 81 1.91 8.61 -18.81
C VAL A 81 2.98 8.00 -19.69
N LEU A 82 3.35 6.73 -19.49
CA LEU A 82 4.33 6.09 -20.36
C LEU A 82 3.72 5.86 -21.75
N PRO A 83 4.34 6.36 -22.83
CA PRO A 83 3.98 5.91 -24.16
C PRO A 83 4.20 4.40 -24.21
N ARG A 84 3.19 3.63 -24.64
CA ARG A 84 3.37 2.21 -24.95
C ARG A 84 4.57 2.11 -25.88
N ARG A 85 5.70 1.60 -25.41
CA ARG A 85 6.74 1.11 -26.31
C ARG A 85 6.06 -0.01 -27.09
N ARG A 86 5.68 0.27 -28.34
CA ARG A 86 5.48 -0.76 -29.37
C ARG A 86 6.83 -1.44 -29.53
N GLY A 87 7.11 -2.42 -28.68
CA GLY A 87 8.16 -3.39 -28.93
C GLY A 87 7.53 -4.54 -29.69
N ASP A 88 7.81 -4.63 -30.97
CA ASP A 88 8.48 -5.81 -31.55
C ASP A 88 8.18 -7.14 -30.84
N THR A 89 6.95 -7.61 -30.94
CA THR A 89 6.63 -9.02 -30.72
C THR A 89 5.66 -9.47 -31.81
N GLY A 90 6.22 -9.98 -32.91
CA GLY A 90 5.57 -11.05 -33.70
C GLY A 90 4.88 -10.73 -35.03
N ALA A 91 4.89 -9.50 -35.56
CA ALA A 91 4.16 -9.18 -36.81
C ALA A 91 5.03 -9.18 -38.10
N GLY A 92 6.27 -9.65 -38.05
CA GLY A 92 7.22 -9.58 -39.18
C GLY A 92 7.74 -10.92 -39.74
N ALA A 93 7.30 -12.07 -39.22
CA ALA A 93 7.94 -13.36 -39.53
C ALA A 93 7.04 -14.42 -40.21
N LEU A 94 5.87 -14.03 -40.75
CA LEU A 94 4.99 -14.95 -41.48
C LEU A 94 4.45 -14.31 -42.76
N SER A 95 5.35 -13.97 -43.69
CA SER A 95 4.98 -13.87 -45.10
C SER A 95 5.56 -15.11 -45.80
N PRO A 96 4.75 -16.11 -46.19
CA PRO A 96 5.26 -17.23 -46.96
C PRO A 96 5.71 -16.75 -48.36
N PRO A 97 6.78 -17.32 -48.94
CA PRO A 97 7.15 -17.03 -50.31
C PRO A 97 6.06 -17.53 -51.27
N SER A 98 5.66 -16.69 -52.23
CA SER A 98 4.73 -17.05 -53.30
C SER A 98 5.37 -18.12 -54.20
N PRO A 99 4.74 -19.28 -54.43
CA PRO A 99 5.21 -20.22 -55.44
C PRO A 99 4.96 -19.61 -56.82
N ARG A 100 6.05 -19.46 -57.59
CA ARG A 100 6.02 -19.38 -59.06
C ARG A 100 6.21 -20.78 -59.62
#